data_AF-A0A158CPS9-F1
#
_entry.id   AF-A0A158CPS9-F1
#
_cell.length_a   1.000
_cell.length_b   1.000
_cell.length_c   1.000
_cell.angle_alpha   90.00
_cell.angle_beta   90.00
_cell.angle_gamma   90.00
#
_symmetry.space_group_name_H-M   'P 1'
#
loop_
_entity.id
_entity.type
_entity.pdbx_description
1 polymer ?
#
loop_
_entity_poly.entity_id
_entity_poly.type
_entity_poly.pdbx_seq_one_letter_code
_entity_poly.pdbx_strand_id
1 'polypeptide(L)'
;MGLSDFIEQKLEELIADWTAYAAQISGHGTGLTESELRNSARDLLCAIAVDMREVQSSGQQEAKSHNEDARECGFDQIARQHADDRLANGFDINDVVAEFRALRASVLRRWERTAPRGAASFQEMIRFNEAIDQALAGSVRQYAQQTERTRDLFAGVQSIRRRSSFATILYPRVERGRWRICEAAPHV
;
A
#
# COMPACT_ATOMS: atom_id res chain seq x y z
N MET A 1 25.67 17.59 -8.17
CA MET A 1 24.53 16.91 -8.78
C MET A 1 23.30 17.12 -7.91
N GLY A 2 22.15 17.46 -8.49
CA GLY A 2 20.89 17.54 -7.75
C GLY A 2 20.49 16.19 -7.18
N LEU A 3 19.55 16.16 -6.23
CA LEU A 3 19.16 14.91 -5.57
C LEU A 3 18.26 14.06 -6.48
N SER A 4 17.39 14.67 -7.28
CA SER A 4 16.60 13.96 -8.29
C SER A 4 17.50 13.26 -9.33
N ASP A 5 18.48 13.98 -9.87
CA ASP A 5 19.48 13.42 -10.79
C ASP A 5 20.30 12.29 -10.15
N PHE A 6 20.65 12.44 -8.87
CA PHE A 6 21.36 11.41 -8.12
C PHE A 6 20.53 10.13 -8.02
N ILE A 7 19.23 10.24 -7.69
CA ILE A 7 18.33 9.09 -7.57
C ILE A 7 18.28 8.31 -8.88
N GLU A 8 18.14 9.01 -10.02
CA GLU A 8 18.10 8.37 -11.34
C GLU A 8 19.44 7.71 -11.71
N GLN A 9 20.56 8.40 -11.48
CA GLN A 9 21.89 7.88 -11.82
C GLN A 9 22.31 6.71 -10.92
N LYS A 10 21.85 6.68 -9.67
CA LYS A 10 22.19 5.66 -8.66
C LYS A 10 21.05 4.68 -8.39
N LEU A 11 20.06 4.62 -9.27
CA LEU A 11 18.83 3.87 -9.10
C LEU A 11 19.06 2.41 -8.73
N GLU A 12 19.91 1.69 -9.47
CA GLU A 12 20.17 0.26 -9.20
C GLU A 12 20.84 0.01 -7.84
N GLU A 13 21.74 0.90 -7.41
CA GLU A 13 22.39 0.80 -6.09
C GLU A 13 21.38 1.06 -4.96
N LEU A 14 20.49 2.04 -5.15
CA LEU A 14 19.42 2.38 -4.20
C LEU A 14 18.37 1.27 -4.11
N ILE A 15 17.99 0.68 -5.24
CA ILE A 15 17.10 -0.49 -5.30
C ILE A 15 17.73 -1.65 -4.54
N ALA A 16 19.00 -1.96 -4.78
CA ALA A 16 19.67 -3.07 -4.10
C ALA A 16 19.70 -2.88 -2.58
N ASP A 17 20.04 -1.68 -2.09
CA ASP A 17 20.05 -1.36 -0.66
C ASP A 17 18.66 -1.52 -0.03
N TRP A 18 17.64 -0.99 -0.70
CA TRP A 18 16.28 -1.04 -0.20
C TRP A 18 15.72 -2.47 -0.22
N THR A 19 15.96 -3.24 -1.29
CA THR A 19 15.51 -4.63 -1.39
C THR A 19 16.15 -5.50 -0.32
N ALA A 20 17.43 -5.30 -0.02
CA ALA A 20 18.11 -6.01 1.06
C ALA A 20 17.45 -5.73 2.43
N TYR A 21 17.05 -4.48 2.69
CA TYR A 21 16.34 -4.11 3.92
C TYR A 21 14.91 -4.66 3.96
N ALA A 22 14.15 -4.51 2.87
CA ALA A 22 12.78 -5.02 2.76
C ALA A 22 12.73 -6.54 3.00
N ALA A 23 13.68 -7.29 2.43
CA ALA A 23 13.79 -8.73 2.63
C ALA A 23 14.07 -9.13 4.09
N GLN A 24 14.77 -8.29 4.87
CA GLN A 24 15.01 -8.54 6.30
C GLN A 24 13.74 -8.38 7.13
N ILE A 25 12.91 -7.37 6.84
CA ILE A 25 11.64 -7.14 7.53
C ILE A 25 10.61 -8.24 7.18
N SER A 26 10.64 -8.68 5.92
CA SER A 26 9.79 -9.74 5.33
C SER A 26 9.89 -11.12 6.00
N GLY A 27 10.87 -11.34 6.89
CA GLY A 27 11.32 -12.65 7.39
C GLY A 27 10.30 -13.50 8.19
N HIS A 28 9.02 -13.14 8.28
CA HIS A 28 8.02 -13.84 9.09
C HIS A 28 6.77 -14.32 8.31
N GLY A 29 6.85 -14.49 6.99
CA GLY A 29 5.79 -15.12 6.19
C GLY A 29 5.17 -14.25 5.11
N THR A 30 5.87 -13.21 4.65
CA THR A 30 5.41 -12.37 3.53
C THR A 30 5.73 -13.02 2.18
N GLY A 31 4.85 -12.86 1.19
CA GLY A 31 4.89 -13.59 -0.08
C GLY A 31 5.66 -12.97 -1.25
N LEU A 32 6.25 -11.78 -1.09
CA LEU A 32 6.89 -11.07 -2.21
C LEU A 32 8.24 -11.70 -2.61
N THR A 33 8.41 -11.89 -3.92
CA THR A 33 9.68 -12.25 -4.55
C THR A 33 10.65 -11.06 -4.58
N GLU A 34 11.95 -11.34 -4.74
CA GLU A 34 12.95 -10.27 -4.89
C GLU A 34 12.62 -9.34 -6.07
N SER A 35 12.13 -9.89 -7.18
CA SER A 35 11.76 -9.09 -8.36
C SER A 35 10.63 -8.11 -8.05
N GLU A 36 9.62 -8.53 -7.29
CA GLU A 36 8.50 -7.65 -6.92
C GLU A 36 8.97 -6.54 -5.97
N LEU A 37 9.84 -6.86 -5.01
CA LEU A 37 10.47 -5.85 -4.16
C LEU A 37 11.26 -4.84 -5.01
N ARG A 38 12.11 -5.31 -5.93
CA ARG A 38 12.90 -4.43 -6.80
C ARG A 38 12.04 -3.52 -7.68
N ASN A 39 10.95 -4.05 -8.23
CA ASN A 39 10.01 -3.28 -9.04
C ASN A 39 9.35 -2.18 -8.20
N SER A 40 8.85 -2.53 -7.00
CA SER A 40 8.25 -1.57 -6.08
C SER A 40 9.22 -0.45 -5.67
N ALA A 41 10.48 -0.80 -5.39
CA ALA A 41 11.54 0.17 -5.10
C ALA A 41 11.80 1.12 -6.27
N ARG A 42 11.86 0.57 -7.49
CA ARG A 42 12.06 1.34 -8.72
C ARG A 42 10.93 2.34 -8.92
N ASP A 43 9.69 1.87 -8.83
CA ASP A 43 8.51 2.71 -9.05
C ASP A 43 8.47 3.87 -8.06
N LEU A 44 8.69 3.61 -6.77
CA LEU A 44 8.76 4.65 -5.74
C LEU A 44 9.90 5.65 -6.00
N LEU A 45 11.14 5.18 -6.25
CA LEU A 45 12.29 6.06 -6.46
C LEU A 45 12.14 6.93 -7.70
N CYS A 46 11.67 6.36 -8.81
CA CYS A 46 11.38 7.11 -10.03
C CYS A 46 10.28 8.14 -9.80
N ALA A 47 9.20 7.76 -9.13
CA ALA A 47 8.09 8.65 -8.87
C ALA A 47 8.49 9.82 -7.95
N ILE A 48 9.33 9.55 -6.93
CA ILE A 48 9.92 10.58 -6.08
C ILE A 48 10.79 11.54 -6.90
N ALA A 49 11.67 11.03 -7.76
CA ALA A 49 12.54 11.88 -8.58
C ALA A 49 11.75 12.77 -9.54
N VAL A 50 10.64 12.27 -10.11
CA VAL A 50 9.72 13.04 -10.95
C VAL A 50 9.00 14.11 -10.13
N ASP A 51 8.43 13.76 -8.98
CA ASP A 51 7.72 14.68 -8.10
C ASP A 51 8.64 15.79 -7.56
N MET A 52 9.92 15.50 -7.30
CA MET A 52 10.91 16.51 -6.93
C MET A 52 11.18 17.55 -8.02
N ARG A 53 10.91 17.24 -9.28
CA ARG A 53 11.10 18.14 -10.43
C ARG A 53 9.85 18.96 -10.76
N GLU A 54 8.71 18.68 -10.11
CA GLU A 54 7.50 19.47 -10.27
C GLU A 54 7.75 20.94 -9.88
N VAL A 55 7.30 21.86 -10.72
CA VAL A 55 7.39 23.29 -10.43
C VAL A 55 6.36 23.65 -9.37
N GLN A 56 6.82 24.19 -8.24
CA GLN A 56 5.94 24.60 -7.14
C GLN A 56 6.37 25.96 -6.57
N SER A 57 5.39 26.80 -6.28
CA SER A 57 5.58 28.04 -5.50
C SER A 57 5.90 27.75 -4.03
N SER A 58 6.39 28.75 -3.30
CA SER A 58 6.65 28.62 -1.86
C SER A 58 5.40 28.23 -1.06
N GLY A 59 4.23 28.75 -1.42
CA GLY A 59 2.96 28.40 -0.76
C GLY A 59 2.52 26.96 -1.04
N GLN A 60 2.74 26.45 -2.26
CA GLN A 60 2.49 25.05 -2.59
C GLN A 60 3.45 24.12 -1.83
N GLN A 61 4.70 24.54 -1.70
CA GLN A 61 5.72 23.79 -0.97
C GLN A 61 5.38 23.67 0.53
N GLU A 62 4.94 24.76 1.15
CA GLU A 62 4.47 24.77 2.54
C GLU A 62 3.20 23.92 2.72
N ALA A 63 2.21 24.06 1.85
CA ALA A 63 0.99 23.26 1.88
C ALA A 63 1.28 21.76 1.71
N LYS A 64 2.20 21.40 0.81
CA LYS A 64 2.67 20.01 0.61
C LYS A 64 3.35 19.46 1.86
N SER A 65 4.20 20.26 2.51
CA SER A 65 4.86 19.89 3.77
C SER A 65 3.86 19.61 4.90
N HIS A 66 2.69 20.26 4.89
CA HIS A 66 1.61 20.01 5.84
C HIS A 66 0.61 18.93 5.37
N ASN A 67 0.84 18.33 4.20
CA ASN A 67 -0.08 17.38 3.55
C ASN A 67 -1.49 17.98 3.28
N GLU A 68 -1.56 19.29 3.05
CA GLU A 68 -2.79 20.04 2.77
C GLU A 68 -3.10 20.10 1.26
N ASP A 69 -2.09 19.96 0.41
CA ASP A 69 -2.24 19.98 -1.05
C ASP A 69 -2.40 18.54 -1.59
N ALA A 70 -3.31 17.77 -0.98
CA ALA A 70 -3.63 16.38 -1.33
C ALA A 70 -4.36 16.24 -2.68
N ARG A 71 -3.86 16.91 -3.72
CA ARG A 71 -4.30 16.74 -5.09
C ARG A 71 -3.87 15.34 -5.51
N GLU A 72 -4.85 14.46 -5.74
CA GLU A 72 -4.59 13.14 -6.28
C GLU A 72 -3.84 13.27 -7.60
N CYS A 73 -2.55 12.93 -7.57
CA CYS A 73 -1.70 12.91 -8.75
C CYS A 73 -1.17 11.49 -9.00
N GLY A 74 -0.50 11.30 -10.14
CA GLY A 74 0.09 9.99 -10.49
C GLY A 74 1.07 9.47 -9.44
N PHE A 75 1.73 10.37 -8.70
CA PHE A 75 2.61 10.03 -7.59
C PHE A 75 1.85 9.31 -6.44
N ASP A 76 0.67 9.80 -6.06
CA ASP A 76 -0.15 9.19 -5.01
C ASP A 76 -0.65 7.80 -5.41
N GLN A 77 -0.88 7.55 -6.71
CA GLN A 77 -1.31 6.24 -7.18
C GLN A 77 -0.23 5.18 -6.96
N ILE A 78 1.05 5.53 -7.20
CA ILE A 78 2.18 4.62 -6.99
C ILE A 78 2.33 4.29 -5.49
N ALA A 79 2.22 5.30 -4.62
CA ALA A 79 2.27 5.10 -3.18
C ALA A 79 1.10 4.23 -2.65
N ARG A 80 -0.10 4.40 -3.22
CA ARG A 80 -1.27 3.56 -2.93
C ARG A 80 -1.06 2.12 -3.37
N GLN A 81 -0.60 1.90 -4.60
CA GLN A 81 -0.34 0.57 -5.13
C GLN A 81 0.71 -0.17 -4.29
N HIS A 82 1.79 0.51 -3.91
CA HIS A 82 2.80 -0.05 -3.02
C HIS A 82 2.18 -0.53 -1.69
N ALA A 83 1.29 0.27 -1.08
CA ALA A 83 0.62 -0.11 0.16
C ALA A 83 -0.34 -1.30 -0.01
N ASP A 84 -1.09 -1.34 -1.12
CA ASP A 84 -1.98 -2.46 -1.44
C ASP A 84 -1.20 -3.76 -1.62
N ASP A 85 -0.07 -3.72 -2.34
CA ASP A 85 0.80 -4.88 -2.54
C ASP A 85 1.36 -5.39 -1.20
N ARG A 86 1.72 -4.46 -0.30
CA ARG A 86 2.25 -4.81 1.03
C ARG A 86 1.19 -5.45 1.90
N LEU A 87 0.00 -4.87 1.98
CA LEU A 87 -1.11 -5.46 2.71
C LEU A 87 -1.50 -6.84 2.16
N ALA A 88 -1.56 -6.99 0.83
CA ALA A 88 -1.90 -8.25 0.19
C ALA A 88 -0.88 -9.37 0.48
N ASN A 89 0.37 -9.00 0.75
CA ASN A 89 1.46 -9.92 1.06
C ASN A 89 1.78 -10.02 2.56
N GLY A 90 0.89 -9.50 3.43
CA GLY A 90 0.97 -9.71 4.87
C GLY A 90 1.99 -8.83 5.61
N PHE A 91 2.49 -7.76 4.98
CA PHE A 91 3.29 -6.75 5.67
C PHE A 91 2.41 -5.98 6.66
N ASP A 92 2.96 -5.66 7.84
CA ASP A 92 2.31 -4.77 8.79
C ASP A 92 2.48 -3.30 8.39
N ILE A 93 1.60 -2.43 8.86
CA ILE A 93 1.71 -0.98 8.61
C ILE A 93 3.05 -0.42 9.13
N ASN A 94 3.59 -0.96 10.22
CA ASN A 94 4.89 -0.55 10.74
C ASN A 94 6.03 -0.93 9.79
N ASP A 95 5.88 -2.02 9.02
CA ASP A 95 6.86 -2.42 8.01
C ASP A 95 6.89 -1.42 6.86
N VAL A 96 5.73 -0.99 6.38
CA VAL A 96 5.61 0.06 5.34
C VAL A 96 6.30 1.35 5.81
N VAL A 97 6.02 1.80 7.04
CA VAL A 97 6.68 2.98 7.62
C VAL A 97 8.20 2.78 7.71
N ALA A 98 8.66 1.59 8.11
CA ALA A 98 10.07 1.26 8.20
C ALA A 98 10.76 1.29 6.83
N GLU A 99 10.11 0.81 5.77
CA GLU A 99 10.62 0.85 4.40
C GLU A 99 10.87 2.28 3.92
N PHE A 100 9.93 3.22 4.14
CA PHE A 100 10.13 4.63 3.82
C PHE A 100 11.26 5.27 4.64
N ARG A 101 11.36 4.94 5.93
CA ARG A 101 12.46 5.42 6.78
C ARG A 101 13.82 4.94 6.28
N ALA A 102 13.92 3.68 5.89
CA ALA A 102 15.15 3.11 5.35
C ALA A 102 15.50 3.69 3.97
N LEU A 103 14.51 3.88 3.10
CA LEU A 103 14.66 4.52 1.79
C LEU A 103 15.25 5.92 1.94
N ARG A 104 14.62 6.78 2.75
CA ARG A 104 15.08 8.15 3.02
C ARG A 104 16.51 8.16 3.55
N ALA A 105 16.81 7.29 4.52
CA ALA A 105 18.13 7.21 5.11
C ALA A 105 19.20 6.71 4.13
N SER A 106 18.86 5.75 3.26
CA SER A 106 19.77 5.23 2.23
C SER A 106 20.10 6.30 1.19
N VAL A 107 19.06 6.94 0.63
CA VAL A 107 19.20 7.99 -0.39
C VAL A 107 20.04 9.15 0.16
N LEU A 108 19.69 9.70 1.32
CA LEU A 108 20.38 10.88 1.86
C LEU A 108 21.84 10.58 2.25
N ARG A 109 22.14 9.43 2.88
CA ARG A 109 23.52 9.07 3.24
C ARG A 109 24.42 8.86 2.03
N ARG A 110 23.88 8.33 0.93
CA ARG A 110 24.67 8.16 -0.30
C ARG A 110 24.82 9.49 -1.03
N TRP A 111 23.75 10.28 -1.11
CA TRP A 111 23.80 11.57 -1.77
C TRP A 111 24.74 12.54 -1.07
N GLU A 112 24.75 12.58 0.27
CA GLU A 112 25.65 13.43 1.09
C GLU A 112 27.11 13.35 0.62
N ARG A 113 27.58 12.16 0.23
CA ARG A 113 28.96 11.94 -0.25
C ARG A 113 29.29 12.62 -1.57
N THR A 114 28.27 13.01 -2.32
CA THR A 114 28.36 13.58 -3.68
C THR A 114 27.65 14.93 -3.82
N ALA A 115 26.94 15.36 -2.78
CA ALA A 115 26.11 16.54 -2.80
C ALA A 115 26.96 17.81 -2.92
N PRO A 116 26.53 18.81 -3.71
CA PRO A 116 27.11 20.14 -3.65
C PRO A 116 27.01 20.71 -2.23
N ARG A 117 27.91 21.62 -1.87
CA ARG A 117 27.82 22.33 -0.58
C ARG A 117 26.98 23.60 -0.73
N GLY A 118 26.15 23.90 0.26
CA GLY A 118 25.42 25.18 0.37
C GLY A 118 23.89 25.06 0.32
N ALA A 119 23.22 26.21 0.24
CA ALA A 119 21.76 26.36 0.35
C ALA A 119 20.96 25.55 -0.68
N ALA A 120 21.49 25.35 -1.89
CA ALA A 120 20.82 24.57 -2.93
C ALA A 120 20.57 23.11 -2.49
N SER A 121 21.54 22.49 -1.82
CA SER A 121 21.38 21.12 -1.33
C SER A 121 20.35 21.00 -0.21
N PHE A 122 20.18 22.05 0.60
CA PHE A 122 19.10 22.07 1.60
C PHE A 122 17.72 22.11 0.93
N GLN A 123 17.57 22.87 -0.15
CA GLN A 123 16.30 22.90 -0.90
C GLN A 123 15.98 21.55 -1.53
N GLU A 124 16.97 20.86 -2.10
CA GLU A 124 16.82 19.49 -2.61
C GLU A 124 16.39 18.50 -1.52
N MET A 125 16.97 18.59 -0.30
CA MET A 125 16.55 17.76 0.83
C MET A 125 15.12 18.03 1.27
N ILE A 126 14.72 19.30 1.31
CA ILE A 126 13.35 19.68 1.67
C ILE A 126 12.38 19.07 0.65
N ARG A 127 12.63 19.23 -0.65
CA ARG A 127 11.83 18.64 -1.73
C ARG A 127 11.73 17.12 -1.64
N PHE A 128 12.83 16.45 -1.34
CA PHE A 128 12.84 15.00 -1.17
C PHE A 128 12.05 14.55 0.06
N ASN A 129 12.15 15.27 1.18
CA ASN A 129 11.38 14.95 2.38
C ASN A 129 9.88 15.13 2.15
N GLU A 130 9.46 16.21 1.46
CA GLU A 130 8.07 16.42 1.06
C GLU A 130 7.53 15.25 0.22
N ALA A 131 8.30 14.79 -0.78
CA ALA A 131 7.92 13.66 -1.62
C ALA A 131 7.77 12.36 -0.80
N ILE A 132 8.75 12.07 0.08
CA ILE A 132 8.70 10.90 0.98
C ILE A 132 7.49 10.98 1.91
N ASP A 133 7.24 12.13 2.52
CA ASP A 133 6.18 12.30 3.51
C ASP A 133 4.79 12.24 2.85
N GLN A 134 4.63 12.77 1.64
CA GLN A 134 3.41 12.61 0.85
C GLN A 134 3.17 11.14 0.50
N ALA A 135 4.17 10.43 -0.04
CA ALA A 135 4.04 9.02 -0.38
C ALA A 135 3.71 8.18 0.85
N LEU A 136 4.42 8.39 1.96
CA LEU A 136 4.16 7.70 3.23
C LEU A 136 2.74 7.95 3.73
N ALA A 137 2.28 9.21 3.75
CA ALA A 137 0.93 9.54 4.18
C ALA A 137 -0.14 8.94 3.24
N GLY A 138 0.11 8.91 1.94
CA GLY A 138 -0.74 8.22 0.96
C GLY A 138 -0.83 6.72 1.23
N SER A 139 0.32 6.06 1.41
CA SER A 139 0.40 4.62 1.71
C SER A 139 -0.30 4.26 3.02
N VAL A 140 -0.09 5.06 4.09
CA VAL A 140 -0.73 4.81 5.40
C VAL A 140 -2.24 4.96 5.31
N ARG A 141 -2.75 6.01 4.63
CA ARG A 141 -4.19 6.20 4.42
C ARG A 141 -4.79 5.03 3.65
N GLN A 142 -4.15 4.58 2.57
CA GLN A 142 -4.62 3.46 1.76
C GLN A 142 -4.66 2.16 2.57
N TYR A 143 -3.58 1.85 3.29
CA TYR A 143 -3.49 0.67 4.12
C TYR A 143 -4.61 0.65 5.17
N ALA A 144 -4.86 1.78 5.84
CA ALA A 144 -5.93 1.92 6.82
C ALA A 144 -7.31 1.68 6.18
N GLN A 145 -7.60 2.33 5.05
CA GLN A 145 -8.85 2.17 4.32
C GLN A 145 -9.07 0.71 3.88
N GLN A 146 -8.05 0.05 3.36
CA GLN A 146 -8.16 -1.32 2.89
C GLN A 146 -8.29 -2.33 4.04
N THR A 147 -7.66 -2.06 5.18
CA THR A 147 -7.85 -2.81 6.42
C THR A 147 -9.27 -2.68 6.95
N GLU A 148 -9.83 -1.47 6.97
CA GLU A 148 -11.23 -1.21 7.37
C GLU A 148 -12.21 -1.92 6.44
N ARG A 149 -12.05 -1.79 5.11
CA ARG A 149 -12.89 -2.49 4.12
C ARG A 149 -12.89 -4.00 4.35
N THR A 150 -11.71 -4.58 4.58
CA THR A 150 -11.57 -6.01 4.86
C THR A 150 -12.35 -6.40 6.12
N ARG A 151 -12.23 -5.62 7.20
CA ARG A 151 -12.97 -5.85 8.46
C ARG A 151 -14.49 -5.77 8.28
N ASP A 152 -14.98 -4.79 7.52
CA ASP A 152 -16.41 -4.61 7.24
C ASP A 152 -16.98 -5.79 6.43
N LEU A 153 -16.24 -6.28 5.43
CA LEU A 153 -16.63 -7.46 4.67
C LEU A 153 -16.74 -8.71 5.56
N PHE A 154 -15.78 -8.93 6.46
CA PHE A 154 -15.86 -10.02 7.43
C PHE A 154 -17.06 -9.89 8.37
N ALA A 155 -17.35 -8.69 8.86
CA ALA A 155 -18.53 -8.43 9.71
C ALA A 155 -19.85 -8.68 8.95
N GLY A 156 -19.90 -8.32 7.68
CA GLY A 156 -21.03 -8.59 6.78
C GLY A 156 -21.28 -10.09 6.59
N VAL A 157 -20.24 -10.85 6.24
CA VAL A 157 -20.31 -12.31 6.07
C VAL A 157 -20.74 -13.01 7.36
N GLN A 158 -20.18 -12.60 8.51
CA GLN A 158 -20.58 -13.14 9.82
C GLN A 158 -22.05 -12.86 10.12
N SER A 159 -22.54 -11.66 9.77
CA SER A 159 -23.94 -11.30 9.98
C SER A 159 -24.90 -12.12 9.10
N ILE A 160 -24.51 -12.40 7.85
CA ILE A 160 -25.27 -13.30 6.96
C ILE A 160 -25.30 -14.72 7.52
N ARG A 161 -24.15 -15.25 7.97
CA ARG A 161 -24.06 -16.60 8.56
C ARG A 161 -24.98 -16.74 9.77
N ARG A 162 -24.95 -15.77 10.70
CA ARG A 162 -25.83 -15.78 11.87
C ARG A 162 -27.31 -15.79 11.46
N ARG A 163 -27.71 -14.92 10.52
CA ARG A 163 -29.10 -14.88 10.01
C ARG A 163 -29.53 -16.19 9.38
N SER A 164 -28.67 -16.85 8.61
CA SER A 164 -28.94 -18.16 8.01
C SER A 164 -29.14 -19.24 9.09
N SER A 165 -28.29 -19.28 10.13
CA SER A 165 -28.46 -20.21 11.25
C SER A 165 -29.76 -19.97 12.02
N PHE A 166 -30.14 -18.72 12.28
CA PHE A 166 -31.43 -18.40 12.93
C PHE A 166 -32.63 -18.80 12.06
N ALA A 167 -32.56 -18.59 10.74
CA ALA A 167 -33.62 -19.03 9.83
C ALA A 167 -33.80 -20.56 9.84
N THR A 168 -32.70 -21.33 9.93
CA THR A 168 -32.76 -22.80 10.07
C THR A 168 -33.40 -23.25 11.39
N ILE A 169 -33.20 -22.51 12.49
CA ILE A 169 -33.81 -22.81 13.80
C ILE A 169 -35.30 -22.48 13.80
N LEU A 170 -35.69 -21.35 13.21
CA LEU A 170 -37.09 -20.90 13.18
C LEU A 170 -37.95 -21.63 12.13
N TYR A 171 -37.34 -22.08 11.04
CA TYR A 171 -38.00 -22.84 9.98
C TYR A 171 -37.23 -24.13 9.68
N PRO A 172 -37.24 -25.12 10.58
CA PRO A 172 -36.69 -26.43 10.27
C PRO A 172 -37.44 -26.99 9.06
N ARG A 173 -36.70 -27.32 8.00
CA ARG A 173 -37.22 -27.89 6.76
C ARG A 173 -37.94 -29.19 7.12
N VAL A 174 -39.28 -29.16 7.14
CA VAL A 174 -40.10 -30.36 7.30
C VAL A 174 -39.91 -31.21 6.05
N GLU A 175 -39.10 -32.26 6.15
CA GLU A 175 -39.09 -33.34 5.15
C GLU A 175 -40.45 -34.03 5.19
N ARG A 176 -41.39 -33.57 4.38
CA ARG A 176 -42.61 -34.33 4.09
C ARG A 176 -42.24 -35.48 3.17
N GLY A 177 -42.09 -36.65 3.78
CA GLY A 177 -41.92 -37.92 3.10
C GLY A 177 -43.10 -38.31 2.21
N ARG A 178 -42.78 -39.12 1.21
CA ARG A 178 -43.62 -40.13 0.53
C ARG A 178 -45.04 -39.71 0.15
N TRP A 179 -45.19 -39.24 -1.08
CA TRP A 179 -46.44 -39.44 -1.82
C TRP A 179 -46.56 -40.92 -2.23
N ARG A 180 -47.26 -41.72 -1.43
CA ARG A 180 -47.86 -42.98 -1.92
C ARG A 180 -49.29 -42.68 -2.33
N ILE A 181 -49.52 -42.59 -3.64
CA ILE A 181 -50.86 -42.58 -4.21
C ILE A 181 -51.23 -44.06 -4.36
N CYS A 182 -52.19 -44.53 -3.57
CA CYS A 182 -52.76 -45.86 -3.72
C CYS A 182 -53.63 -45.90 -4.98
N GLU A 183 -53.30 -46.79 -5.91
CA GLU A 183 -54.24 -47.27 -6.93
C GLU A 183 -55.44 -47.93 -6.24
N ALA A 184 -56.65 -47.53 -6.65
CA ALA A 184 -57.85 -48.34 -6.49
C ALA A 184 -58.61 -48.30 -7.82
N ALA A 185 -58.53 -49.40 -8.56
CA ALA A 185 -59.49 -49.81 -9.57
C ALA A 185 -60.10 -51.15 -9.07
N PRO A 186 -61.13 -51.70 -9.72
CA PRO A 186 -62.33 -51.13 -10.33
C PRO A 186 -63.60 -51.83 -9.77
N HIS A 187 -64.81 -51.31 -9.97
CA HIS A 187 -66.01 -52.18 -9.99
C HIS A 187 -67.12 -51.63 -10.90
N VAL A 188 -67.36 -52.40 -11.97
CA VAL A 188 -68.61 -52.73 -12.70
C VAL A 188 -69.51 -51.60 -13.17
#